data_AF-A0A7D9LGP3-F1
#
_entry.id   AF-A0A7D9LGP3-F1
#
_cell.length_a   1.000
_cell.length_b   1.000
_cell.length_c   1.000
_cell.angle_alpha   90.00
_cell.angle_beta   90.00
_cell.angle_gamma   90.00
#
_symmetry.space_group_name_H-M   'P 1'
#
loop_
_entity.id
_entity.type
_entity.pdbx_description
1 polymer ?
#
loop_
_entity_poly.entity_id
_entity_poly.type
_entity_poly.pdbx_seq_one_letter_code
_entity_poly.pdbx_strand_id
1 'polypeptide(L)'
;MNVQDLNGTKIVQDGLVLMVAEFMQTFETMWEEMGISSSVHKNRLEVILQYVRSLFVDMLNDEKEFMLELKSSIETYERELLDLANELGEVPYQPEGDIKLVELEKTLRTKLNDWNTEKYQRLKTYKKLEETEEMLCKRLTLPAHDAGIKEVPTKQQLNEIEENIKYMENQL
;
A
#
# COMPACT_ATOMS: atom_id res chain seq x y z
N MET A 1 -11.19 13.19 13.41
CA MET A 1 -10.31 14.30 12.96
C MET A 1 -9.71 14.89 14.23
N ASN A 2 -8.39 14.83 14.37
CA ASN A 2 -7.71 15.07 15.65
C ASN A 2 -7.58 16.59 15.90
N VAL A 3 -7.81 17.04 17.13
CA VAL A 3 -7.84 18.48 17.49
C VAL A 3 -6.47 19.16 17.28
N GLN A 4 -5.39 18.38 17.30
CA GLN A 4 -4.03 18.85 17.03
C GLN A 4 -3.81 19.24 15.56
N ASP A 5 -4.44 18.56 14.60
CA ASP A 5 -4.30 18.84 13.16
C ASP A 5 -5.00 20.14 12.77
N LEU A 6 -6.18 20.42 13.37
CA LEU A 6 -6.90 21.67 13.17
C LEU A 6 -6.07 22.89 13.63
N ASN A 7 -5.25 22.72 14.67
CA ASN A 7 -4.41 23.80 15.17
C ASN A 7 -3.21 24.06 14.22
N GLY A 8 -2.65 23.00 13.63
CA GLY A 8 -1.57 23.11 12.63
C GLY A 8 -2.01 23.84 11.36
N THR A 9 -3.16 23.46 10.79
CA THR A 9 -3.72 24.12 9.59
C THR A 9 -3.98 25.60 9.84
N LYS A 10 -4.53 25.94 11.02
CA LYS A 10 -4.81 27.33 11.38
C LYS A 10 -3.54 28.17 11.50
N ILE A 11 -2.48 27.63 12.12
CA ILE A 11 -1.19 28.32 12.22
C ILE A 11 -0.62 28.64 10.84
N VAL A 12 -0.66 27.69 9.91
CA VAL A 12 -0.18 27.90 8.54
C VAL A 12 -1.04 28.94 7.81
N GLN A 13 -2.36 28.89 7.97
CA GLN A 13 -3.28 29.85 7.38
C GLN A 13 -2.98 31.27 7.87
N ASP A 14 -2.84 31.48 9.18
CA ASP A 14 -2.54 32.78 9.76
C ASP A 14 -1.17 33.30 9.29
N GLY A 15 -0.17 32.41 9.20
CA GLY A 15 1.15 32.73 8.65
C GLY A 15 1.13 33.15 7.17
N LEU A 16 0.32 32.49 6.34
CA LEU A 16 0.15 32.86 4.93
C LEU A 16 -0.50 34.24 4.78
N VAL A 17 -1.53 34.53 5.58
CA VAL A 17 -2.19 35.85 5.58
C VAL A 17 -1.21 36.95 5.95
N LEU A 18 -0.41 36.73 7.00
CA LEU A 18 0.60 37.70 7.45
C LEU A 18 1.67 37.93 6.37
N MET A 19 2.22 36.84 5.81
CA MET A 19 3.23 36.92 4.75
C MET A 19 2.72 37.70 3.53
N VAL A 20 1.50 37.42 3.09
CA VAL A 20 0.89 38.14 1.97
C VAL A 20 0.69 39.60 2.32
N ALA A 21 0.25 39.94 3.53
CA ALA A 21 0.06 41.32 3.96
C ALA A 21 1.38 42.12 3.96
N GLU A 22 2.46 41.56 4.52
CA GLU A 22 3.80 42.19 4.53
C GLU A 22 4.34 42.39 3.11
N PHE A 23 4.15 41.38 2.25
CA PHE A 23 4.52 41.45 0.84
C PHE A 23 3.76 42.55 0.10
N MET A 24 2.43 42.65 0.29
CA MET A 24 1.61 43.70 -0.33
C MET A 24 2.03 45.10 0.13
N GLN A 25 2.26 45.29 1.43
CA GLN A 25 2.70 46.58 1.98
C GLN A 25 4.03 47.04 1.37
N THR A 26 4.95 46.09 1.14
CA THR A 26 6.23 46.36 0.51
C THR A 26 6.05 46.78 -0.96
N PHE A 27 5.19 46.11 -1.72
CA PHE A 27 4.87 46.51 -3.10
C PHE A 27 4.25 47.90 -3.19
N GLU A 28 3.31 48.20 -2.31
CA GLU A 28 2.65 49.51 -2.27
C GLU A 28 3.68 50.62 -2.03
N THR A 29 4.56 50.46 -1.03
CA THR A 29 5.63 51.43 -0.74
C THR A 29 6.55 51.64 -1.96
N MET A 30 7.01 50.56 -2.60
CA MET A 30 7.88 50.66 -3.78
C MET A 30 7.18 51.31 -4.97
N TRP A 31 5.90 51.00 -5.19
CA TRP A 31 5.15 51.55 -6.31
C TRP A 31 4.82 53.04 -6.11
N GLU A 32 4.57 53.47 -4.87
CA GLU A 32 4.44 54.88 -4.51
C GLU A 32 5.73 55.65 -4.81
N GLU A 33 6.88 55.12 -4.39
CA GLU A 33 8.20 55.73 -4.67
C GLU A 33 8.49 55.86 -6.17
N MET A 34 8.07 54.86 -6.97
CA MET A 34 8.23 54.88 -8.43
C MET A 34 7.17 55.71 -9.16
N GLY A 35 6.12 56.20 -8.48
CA GLY A 35 5.02 56.95 -9.10
C GLY A 35 4.17 56.13 -10.07
N ILE A 36 4.02 54.82 -9.82
CA ILE A 36 3.24 53.92 -10.68
C ILE A 36 1.74 54.17 -10.50
N SER A 37 0.96 54.08 -11.58
CA SER A 37 -0.49 54.26 -11.50
C SER A 37 -1.20 53.05 -10.90
N SER A 38 -2.31 53.29 -10.19
CA SER A 38 -3.10 52.25 -9.54
C SER A 38 -3.64 51.18 -10.50
N SER A 39 -3.83 51.50 -11.79
CA SER A 39 -4.22 50.52 -12.81
C SER A 39 -3.12 49.48 -13.07
N VAL A 40 -1.85 49.90 -13.02
CA VAL A 40 -0.70 48.99 -13.18
C VAL A 40 -0.51 48.15 -11.90
N HIS A 41 -0.82 48.69 -10.72
CA HIS A 41 -0.80 47.93 -9.46
C HIS A 41 -1.77 46.74 -9.57
N LYS A 42 -3.02 47.05 -9.94
CA LYS A 42 -4.07 46.04 -10.08
C LYS A 42 -3.67 44.92 -11.04
N ASN A 43 -3.16 45.25 -12.23
CA ASN A 43 -2.75 44.25 -13.22
C ASN A 43 -1.63 43.33 -12.67
N ARG A 44 -0.64 43.89 -11.96
CA ARG A 44 0.44 43.09 -11.36
C ARG A 44 -0.06 42.19 -10.25
N LEU A 45 -0.94 42.70 -9.39
CA LEU A 45 -1.55 41.93 -8.31
C LEU A 45 -2.46 40.81 -8.82
N GLU A 46 -3.22 41.05 -9.89
CA GLU A 46 -4.05 40.02 -10.52
C GLU A 46 -3.21 38.85 -11.04
N VAL A 47 -2.07 39.14 -11.67
CA VAL A 47 -1.12 38.11 -12.12
C VAL A 47 -0.58 37.30 -10.95
N ILE A 48 -0.15 37.96 -9.86
CA ILE A 48 0.32 37.29 -8.64
C ILE A 48 -0.77 36.39 -8.05
N LEU A 49 -1.99 36.91 -7.93
CA LEU A 49 -3.14 36.16 -7.40
C LEU A 49 -3.46 34.94 -8.27
N GLN A 50 -3.34 35.06 -9.60
CA GLN A 50 -3.54 33.95 -10.51
C GLN A 50 -2.49 32.85 -10.32
N TYR A 51 -1.21 33.21 -10.15
CA TYR A 51 -0.14 32.26 -9.86
C TYR A 51 -0.35 31.52 -8.52
N VAL A 52 -0.72 32.25 -7.47
CA VAL A 52 -1.00 31.63 -6.17
C VAL A 52 -2.19 30.69 -6.26
N ARG A 53 -3.25 31.08 -6.99
CA ARG A 53 -4.41 30.22 -7.21
C ARG A 53 -4.08 28.96 -8.00
N SER A 54 -3.31 29.07 -9.07
CA SER A 54 -2.93 27.89 -9.87
C SER A 54 -2.13 26.92 -9.00
N LEU A 55 -1.18 27.42 -8.21
CA LEU A 55 -0.39 26.59 -7.30
C LEU A 55 -1.28 25.80 -6.31
N PHE A 56 -2.27 26.44 -5.68
CA PHE A 56 -3.18 25.74 -4.78
C PHE A 56 -4.07 24.73 -5.50
N VAL A 57 -4.52 25.04 -6.72
CA VAL A 57 -5.29 24.10 -7.53
C VAL A 57 -4.46 22.86 -7.85
N ASP A 58 -3.20 23.04 -8.24
CA ASP A 58 -2.29 21.94 -8.54
C ASP A 58 -2.07 21.06 -7.30
N MET A 59 -1.73 21.65 -6.15
CA MET A 59 -1.56 20.90 -4.89
C MET A 59 -2.83 20.12 -4.49
N LEU A 60 -4.02 20.71 -4.67
CA LEU A 60 -5.28 20.04 -4.35
C LEU A 60 -5.60 18.92 -5.34
N ASN A 61 -5.15 19.03 -6.59
CA ASN A 61 -5.30 17.97 -7.56
C ASN A 61 -4.37 16.81 -7.24
N ASP A 62 -3.11 17.09 -6.89
CA ASP A 62 -2.15 16.06 -6.45
C ASP A 62 -2.70 15.23 -5.28
N GLU A 63 -3.26 15.89 -4.26
CA GLU A 63 -3.87 15.21 -3.10
C GLU A 63 -5.10 14.36 -3.48
N LYS A 64 -5.92 14.84 -4.44
CA LYS A 64 -7.07 14.07 -4.92
C LYS A 64 -6.64 12.86 -5.73
N GLU A 65 -5.66 13.02 -6.60
CA GLU A 65 -5.08 11.94 -7.41
C GLU A 65 -4.47 10.88 -6.50
N PHE A 66 -3.68 11.30 -5.51
CA PHE A 66 -3.12 10.40 -4.50
C PHE A 66 -4.21 9.62 -3.76
N MET A 67 -5.30 10.27 -3.34
CA MET A 67 -6.43 9.59 -2.70
C MET A 67 -7.12 8.59 -3.62
N LEU A 68 -7.24 8.88 -4.93
CA LEU A 68 -7.82 7.97 -5.91
C LEU A 68 -6.91 6.76 -6.16
N GLU A 69 -5.61 6.99 -6.32
CA GLU A 69 -4.60 5.94 -6.48
C GLU A 69 -4.59 5.00 -5.26
N LEU A 70 -4.69 5.55 -4.06
CA LEU A 70 -4.75 4.78 -2.81
C LEU A 70 -5.99 3.87 -2.77
N LYS A 71 -7.15 4.37 -3.16
CA LYS A 71 -8.39 3.57 -3.27
C LYS A 71 -8.27 2.47 -4.30
N SER A 72 -7.74 2.78 -5.48
CA SER A 72 -7.50 1.80 -6.55
C SER A 72 -6.54 0.69 -6.08
N SER A 73 -5.51 1.06 -5.31
CA SER A 73 -4.53 0.12 -4.77
C SER A 73 -5.16 -0.81 -3.73
N ILE A 74 -5.99 -0.26 -2.83
CA ILE A 74 -6.76 -1.03 -1.85
C ILE A 74 -7.66 -2.06 -2.55
N GLU A 75 -8.46 -1.64 -3.53
CA GLU A 75 -9.36 -2.55 -4.27
C GLU A 75 -8.58 -3.68 -4.98
N THR A 76 -7.39 -3.36 -5.49
CA THR A 76 -6.51 -4.35 -6.12
C THR A 76 -5.99 -5.35 -5.09
N TYR A 77 -5.45 -4.88 -3.97
CA TYR A 77 -4.92 -5.75 -2.93
C TYR A 77 -5.98 -6.59 -2.23
N GLU A 78 -7.20 -6.08 -2.03
CA GLU A 78 -8.31 -6.85 -1.50
C GLU A 78 -8.67 -8.03 -2.41
N ARG A 79 -8.69 -7.81 -3.74
CA ARG A 79 -8.93 -8.87 -4.72
C ARG A 79 -7.82 -9.90 -4.73
N GLU A 80 -6.57 -9.45 -4.80
CA GLU A 80 -5.40 -10.34 -4.82
C GLU A 80 -5.29 -11.16 -3.52
N LEU A 81 -5.62 -10.57 -2.37
CA LEU A 81 -5.69 -11.29 -1.10
C LEU A 81 -6.82 -12.32 -1.11
N LEU A 82 -8.00 -12.00 -1.65
CA LEU A 82 -9.09 -12.97 -1.75
C LEU A 82 -8.70 -14.18 -2.61
N ASP A 83 -8.08 -13.94 -3.76
CA ASP A 83 -7.62 -15.00 -4.65
C ASP A 83 -6.54 -15.85 -3.96
N LEU A 84 -5.57 -15.21 -3.31
CA LEU A 84 -4.49 -15.88 -2.60
C LEU A 84 -4.97 -16.66 -1.36
N ALA A 85 -6.02 -16.19 -0.68
CA ALA A 85 -6.67 -16.94 0.40
C ALA A 85 -7.24 -18.26 -0.13
N ASN A 86 -7.96 -18.21 -1.26
CA ASN A 86 -8.54 -19.39 -1.90
C ASN A 86 -7.46 -20.38 -2.33
N GLU A 87 -6.37 -19.89 -2.93
CA GLU A 87 -5.24 -20.73 -3.33
C GLU A 87 -4.53 -21.40 -2.14
N LEU A 88 -4.32 -20.65 -1.05
CA LEU A 88 -3.64 -21.17 0.15
C LEU A 88 -4.54 -22.03 1.04
N GLY A 89 -5.85 -22.07 0.76
CA GLY A 89 -6.86 -22.68 1.62
C GLY A 89 -7.00 -21.98 2.97
N GLU A 90 -6.71 -20.68 3.02
CA GLU A 90 -6.78 -19.85 4.23
C GLU A 90 -8.08 -19.01 4.23
N VAL A 91 -8.48 -18.51 5.40
CA VAL A 91 -9.64 -17.60 5.50
C VAL A 91 -9.27 -16.23 4.88
N PRO A 92 -10.12 -15.63 4.03
CA PRO A 92 -9.87 -14.31 3.46
C PRO A 92 -9.54 -13.28 4.54
N TYR A 93 -8.50 -12.48 4.30
CA TYR A 93 -8.05 -11.49 5.25
C TYR A 93 -9.08 -10.35 5.37
N GLN A 94 -9.47 -10.04 6.61
CA GLN A 94 -10.34 -8.91 6.93
C GLN A 94 -9.63 -8.02 7.96
N PRO A 95 -9.31 -6.76 7.60
CA PRO A 95 -8.75 -5.81 8.55
C PRO A 95 -9.75 -5.51 9.67
N GLU A 96 -9.28 -5.47 10.92
CA GLU A 96 -10.13 -5.20 12.09
C GLU A 96 -10.23 -3.69 12.38
N GLY A 97 -11.45 -3.21 12.61
CA GLY A 97 -11.71 -1.84 13.06
C GLY A 97 -11.85 -0.78 11.96
N ASP A 98 -12.00 0.49 12.38
CA ASP A 98 -12.07 1.66 11.47
C ASP A 98 -10.66 2.14 11.13
N ILE A 99 -10.03 1.47 10.17
CA ILE A 99 -8.67 1.79 9.69
C ILE A 99 -8.75 2.89 8.63
N LYS A 100 -7.85 3.88 8.71
CA LYS A 100 -7.80 4.97 7.72
C LYS A 100 -7.09 4.54 6.45
N LEU A 101 -7.45 5.19 5.34
CA LEU A 101 -7.07 4.85 3.97
C LEU A 101 -5.58 4.49 3.80
N VAL A 102 -4.65 5.33 4.28
CA VAL A 102 -3.20 5.10 4.13
C VAL A 102 -2.74 3.88 4.94
N GLU A 103 -3.26 3.72 6.14
CA GLU A 103 -2.94 2.57 7.01
C GLU A 103 -3.55 1.28 6.45
N LEU A 104 -4.76 1.36 5.89
CA LEU A 104 -5.44 0.23 5.27
C LEU A 104 -4.66 -0.28 4.06
N GLU A 105 -4.27 0.62 3.14
CA GLU A 105 -3.44 0.25 1.99
C GLU A 105 -2.15 -0.44 2.43
N LYS A 106 -1.43 0.18 3.37
CA LYS A 106 -0.18 -0.38 3.89
C LYS A 106 -0.40 -1.76 4.50
N THR A 107 -1.47 -1.93 5.28
CA THR A 107 -1.80 -3.19 5.94
C THR A 107 -2.08 -4.30 4.93
N LEU A 108 -2.91 -4.01 3.92
CA LEU A 108 -3.22 -4.96 2.85
C LEU A 108 -1.97 -5.32 2.04
N ARG A 109 -1.16 -4.34 1.65
CA ARG A 109 0.09 -4.56 0.91
C ARG A 109 1.08 -5.43 1.70
N THR A 110 1.28 -5.15 2.99
CA THR A 110 2.13 -5.98 3.85
C THR A 110 1.59 -7.41 3.94
N LYS A 111 0.29 -7.57 4.19
CA LYS A 111 -0.33 -8.88 4.29
C LYS A 111 -0.19 -9.70 3.00
N LEU A 112 -0.37 -9.04 1.85
CA LEU A 112 -0.22 -9.67 0.54
C LEU A 112 1.22 -10.14 0.30
N ASN A 113 2.21 -9.34 0.69
CA ASN A 113 3.62 -9.74 0.61
C ASN A 113 3.93 -10.95 1.51
N ASP A 114 3.37 -10.98 2.72
CA ASP A 114 3.55 -12.10 3.65
C ASP A 114 2.96 -13.39 3.09
N TRP A 115 1.75 -13.33 2.53
CA TRP A 115 1.10 -14.50 1.92
C TRP A 115 1.77 -14.97 0.64
N ASN A 116 2.29 -14.07 -0.19
CA ASN A 116 3.09 -14.46 -1.34
C ASN A 116 4.39 -15.15 -0.92
N THR A 117 5.02 -14.66 0.16
CA THR A 117 6.19 -15.30 0.74
C THR A 117 5.85 -16.70 1.25
N GLU A 118 4.74 -16.85 1.97
CA GLU A 118 4.25 -18.14 2.45
C GLU A 118 3.96 -19.11 1.30
N LYS A 119 3.23 -18.67 0.25
CA LYS A 119 2.99 -19.46 -0.97
C LYS A 119 4.29 -19.98 -1.57
N TYR A 120 5.27 -19.10 -1.71
CA TYR A 120 6.59 -19.47 -2.24
C TYR A 120 7.29 -20.51 -1.36
N GLN A 121 7.26 -20.34 -0.03
CA GLN A 121 7.88 -21.31 0.89
C GLN A 121 7.17 -22.66 0.84
N ARG A 122 5.83 -22.70 0.81
CA ARG A 122 5.07 -23.96 0.70
C ARG A 122 5.41 -24.73 -0.58
N LEU A 123 5.46 -24.04 -1.71
CA LEU A 123 5.85 -24.65 -3.00
C LEU A 123 7.29 -25.15 -2.97
N LYS A 124 8.21 -24.40 -2.35
CA LYS A 124 9.61 -24.80 -2.23
C LYS A 124 9.77 -26.01 -1.31
N THR A 125 9.07 -26.05 -0.18
CA THR A 125 9.08 -27.19 0.74
C THR A 125 8.48 -28.42 0.07
N TYR A 126 7.34 -28.28 -0.59
CA TYR A 126 6.71 -29.38 -1.31
C TYR A 126 7.64 -30.05 -2.31
N LYS A 127 8.31 -29.28 -3.18
CA LYS A 127 9.27 -29.83 -4.15
C LYS A 127 10.37 -30.67 -3.50
N LYS A 128 10.90 -30.22 -2.36
CA LYS A 128 11.92 -30.97 -1.62
C LYS A 128 11.39 -32.26 -1.01
N LEU A 129 10.18 -32.22 -0.46
CA LEU A 129 9.51 -33.39 0.11
C LEU A 129 9.19 -34.40 -0.99
N GLU A 130 8.63 -33.94 -2.10
CA GLU A 130 8.32 -34.75 -3.28
C GLU A 130 9.58 -35.45 -3.84
N GLU A 131 10.71 -34.74 -3.98
CA GLU A 131 12.00 -35.32 -4.37
C GLU A 131 12.47 -36.41 -3.39
N THR A 132 12.30 -36.17 -2.09
CA THR A 132 12.72 -37.10 -1.03
C THR A 132 11.85 -38.35 -1.01
N GLU A 133 10.53 -38.17 -1.08
CA GLU A 133 9.55 -39.23 -1.15
C GLU A 133 9.76 -40.10 -2.39
N GLU A 134 9.97 -39.50 -3.56
CA GLU A 134 10.21 -40.25 -4.81
C GLU A 134 11.47 -41.13 -4.71
N MET A 135 12.53 -40.64 -4.06
CA MET A 135 13.74 -41.43 -3.81
C MET A 135 13.48 -42.62 -2.87
N LEU A 136 12.71 -42.42 -1.80
CA LEU A 136 12.36 -43.47 -0.84
C LEU A 136 11.42 -44.52 -1.46
N CYS A 137 10.39 -44.09 -2.17
CA CYS A 137 9.47 -44.97 -2.90
C CYS A 137 10.22 -45.85 -3.90
N LYS A 138 11.17 -45.30 -4.66
CA LYS A 138 12.04 -46.07 -5.57
C LYS A 138 12.86 -47.13 -4.83
N ARG A 139 13.40 -46.79 -3.64
CA ARG A 139 14.22 -47.71 -2.85
C ARG A 139 13.40 -48.82 -2.20
N LEU A 140 12.21 -48.50 -1.68
CA LEU A 140 11.31 -49.42 -0.99
C LEU A 140 10.37 -50.18 -1.96
N THR A 141 10.38 -49.83 -3.25
CA THR A 141 9.46 -50.35 -4.27
C THR A 141 7.98 -50.11 -3.91
N LEU A 142 7.70 -48.94 -3.33
CA LEU A 142 6.35 -48.49 -2.97
C LEU A 142 5.83 -47.47 -3.99
N PRO A 143 4.51 -47.39 -4.22
CA PRO A 143 3.92 -46.30 -4.99
C PRO A 143 4.10 -44.96 -4.26
N ALA A 144 4.13 -43.86 -5.00
CA ALA A 144 4.13 -42.52 -4.43
C ALA A 144 2.78 -42.21 -3.77
N HIS A 145 2.81 -41.40 -2.71
CA HIS A 145 1.61 -40.95 -2.00
C HIS A 145 0.87 -39.88 -2.81
N ASP A 146 -0.45 -39.97 -2.90
CA ASP A 146 -1.29 -38.93 -3.52
C ASP A 146 -1.97 -38.10 -2.43
N ALA A 147 -1.36 -36.96 -2.10
CA ALA A 147 -1.91 -36.01 -1.15
C ALA A 147 -3.01 -35.09 -1.75
N GLY A 148 -3.46 -35.34 -2.99
CA GLY A 148 -4.52 -34.57 -3.64
C GLY A 148 -4.17 -33.10 -3.87
N ILE A 149 -2.89 -32.80 -4.08
CA ILE A 149 -2.39 -31.43 -4.27
C ILE A 149 -2.76 -30.94 -5.66
N LYS A 150 -3.44 -29.79 -5.73
CA LYS A 150 -3.88 -29.18 -7.00
C LYS A 150 -2.87 -28.18 -7.56
N GLU A 151 -2.60 -27.11 -6.80
CA GLU A 151 -1.65 -26.07 -7.21
C GLU A 151 -0.71 -25.69 -6.07
N VAL A 152 -1.26 -25.14 -4.99
CA VAL A 152 -0.49 -24.80 -3.79
C VAL A 152 -0.84 -25.80 -2.68
N PRO A 153 0.13 -26.47 -2.07
CA PRO A 153 -0.14 -27.41 -1.00
C PRO A 153 -0.55 -26.67 0.27
N THR A 154 -1.59 -27.19 0.92
CA THR A 154 -1.98 -26.71 2.25
C THR A 154 -0.97 -27.16 3.30
N LYS A 155 -0.95 -26.49 4.47
CA LYS A 155 -0.10 -26.90 5.60
C LYS A 155 -0.35 -28.34 6.04
N GLN A 156 -1.62 -28.79 5.99
CA GLN A 156 -1.98 -30.16 6.34
C GLN A 156 -1.40 -31.17 5.34
N GLN A 157 -1.50 -30.90 4.05
CA GLN A 157 -0.92 -31.75 3.00
C GLN A 157 0.62 -31.83 3.09
N LEU A 158 1.30 -30.71 3.40
CA LEU A 158 2.74 -30.74 3.63
C LEU A 158 3.12 -31.63 4.82
N ASN A 159 2.40 -31.49 5.94
CA ASN A 159 2.63 -32.32 7.12
C ASN A 159 2.38 -33.81 6.84
N GLU A 160 1.35 -34.14 6.06
CA GLU A 160 1.02 -35.52 5.68
C GLU A 160 2.16 -36.17 4.90
N ILE A 161 2.75 -35.45 3.92
CA ILE A 161 3.90 -35.94 3.16
C ILE A 161 5.13 -36.10 4.07
N GLU A 162 5.38 -35.14 4.97
CA GLU A 162 6.48 -35.24 5.94
C GLU A 162 6.33 -36.46 6.86
N GLU A 163 5.11 -36.75 7.33
CA GLU A 163 4.82 -37.93 8.15
C GLU A 163 5.01 -39.22 7.36
N ASN A 164 4.60 -39.26 6.09
CA ASN A 164 4.81 -40.42 5.22
C ASN A 164 6.30 -40.68 4.98
N ILE A 165 7.09 -39.64 4.68
CA ILE A 165 8.55 -39.73 4.53
C ILE A 165 9.18 -40.31 5.79
N LYS A 166 8.84 -39.78 6.98
CA LYS A 166 9.35 -40.30 8.25
C LYS A 166 8.97 -41.76 8.49
N TYR A 167 7.75 -42.15 8.13
CA TYR A 167 7.33 -43.55 8.19
C TYR A 167 8.21 -44.43 7.31
N MET A 168 8.44 -44.03 6.05
CA MET A 168 9.30 -44.77 5.11
C MET A 168 10.76 -44.84 5.56
N GLU A 169 11.31 -43.77 6.11
CA GLU A 169 12.67 -43.74 6.67
C GLU A 169 12.84 -44.75 7.82
N ASN A 170 11.80 -44.95 8.64
CA ASN A 170 11.81 -45.95 9.71
C ASN A 170 11.69 -47.40 9.21
N GLN A 171 11.34 -47.61 7.94
CA GLN A 171 11.29 -48.96 7.31
C GLN A 171 12.61 -49.35 6.62
N LEU A 172 13.60 -48.46 6.56
CA LEU A 172 14.93 -48.71 5.97
C LEU A 172 15.88 -49.44 6.92
#